data_AF-A0AAV4G9R8-F1
#
_entry.id   AF-A0AAV4G9R8-F1
#
_cell.length_a   1.000
_cell.length_b   1.000
_cell.length_c   1.000
_cell.angle_alpha   90.00
_cell.angle_beta   90.00
_cell.angle_gamma   90.00
#
_symmetry.space_group_name_H-M   'P 1'
#
loop_
_entity.id
_entity.type
_entity.pdbx_description
1 polymer ?
#
loop_
_entity_poly.entity_id
_entity_poly.type
_entity_poly.pdbx_seq_one_letter_code
_entity_poly.pdbx_strand_id
1 'polypeptide(L)'
;MSFSVASSDPTAVIVSHSSEIRPYTEEFLPHSQSGFRPERSTADIAWAHKWLATKAKNEDVEIKITGIDMSAAFDTTDRKTLLDILEHIIEEDELRILRFLLSDTTINTRTNVATKEIPFESNIGSP
;
A
#
# COMPACT_ATOMS: atom_id res chain seq x y z
N MET A 1 -3.01 31.91 -17.54
CA MET A 1 -1.85 31.10 -17.10
C MET A 1 -2.18 29.67 -17.46
N SER A 2 -1.49 29.13 -18.46
CA SER A 2 -1.66 27.75 -18.93
C SER A 2 -0.84 26.82 -18.03
N PHE A 3 -1.51 25.95 -17.28
CA PHE A 3 -0.85 24.81 -16.66
C PHE A 3 -0.50 23.82 -17.77
N SER A 4 0.78 23.81 -18.15
CA SER A 4 1.41 22.73 -18.88
C SER A 4 2.19 21.92 -17.86
N VAL A 5 1.85 20.64 -17.72
CA VAL A 5 2.73 19.46 -17.67
C VAL A 5 1.82 18.30 -17.26
N ALA A 6 1.16 17.66 -18.24
CA ALA A 6 0.87 16.24 -18.10
C ALA A 6 2.20 15.55 -18.41
N SER A 7 2.94 15.21 -17.36
CA SER A 7 4.08 14.30 -17.49
C SER A 7 3.57 13.01 -18.14
N SER A 8 4.16 12.59 -19.26
CA SER A 8 3.92 11.27 -19.85
C SER A 8 4.55 10.13 -19.03
N ASP A 9 5.24 10.46 -17.94
CA ASP A 9 5.78 9.49 -16.98
C ASP A 9 4.74 9.19 -15.89
N PRO A 10 4.19 7.95 -15.85
CA PRO A 10 3.23 7.53 -14.83
C PRO A 10 3.82 7.56 -13.41
N THR A 11 5.14 7.46 -13.27
CA THR A 11 5.83 7.52 -11.96
C THR A 11 5.68 8.89 -11.33
N ALA A 12 5.83 9.96 -12.12
CA ALA A 12 5.71 11.32 -11.63
C ALA A 12 4.27 11.63 -11.15
N VAL A 13 3.26 11.11 -11.86
CA VAL A 13 1.85 11.24 -11.47
C VAL A 13 1.61 10.53 -10.13
N ILE A 14 2.08 9.29 -9.98
CA ILE A 14 1.95 8.52 -8.73
C ILE A 14 2.63 9.24 -7.56
N VAL A 15 3.83 9.78 -7.75
CA VAL A 15 4.57 10.47 -6.69
C VAL A 15 3.87 11.76 -6.26
N SER A 16 3.42 12.58 -7.22
CA SER A 16 2.66 13.81 -6.93
C SER A 16 1.40 13.50 -6.15
N HIS A 17 0.59 12.59 -6.68
CA HIS A 17 -0.68 12.19 -6.09
C HIS A 17 -0.49 11.54 -4.71
N SER A 18 0.54 10.71 -4.51
CA SER A 18 0.87 10.14 -3.19
C SER A 18 1.20 11.20 -2.14
N SER A 19 1.80 12.32 -2.54
CA SER A 19 2.09 13.42 -1.61
C SER A 19 0.83 14.21 -1.22
N GLU A 20 -0.14 14.32 -2.13
CA GLU A 20 -1.42 15.02 -1.93
C GLU A 20 -2.39 14.21 -1.05
N ILE A 21 -2.47 12.89 -1.23
CA ILE A 21 -3.37 12.04 -0.42
C ILE A 21 -2.85 11.78 1.01
N ARG A 22 -1.55 11.97 1.24
CA ARG A 22 -0.89 11.57 2.49
C ARG A 22 -1.51 12.22 3.73
N PRO A 23 -1.74 13.55 3.80
CA PRO A 23 -2.31 14.18 4.99
C PRO A 23 -3.66 13.57 5.40
N TYR A 24 -4.50 13.21 4.43
CA TYR A 24 -5.78 12.55 4.69
C TYR A 24 -5.59 11.17 5.31
N THR A 25 -4.66 10.37 4.78
CA THR A 25 -4.43 9.00 5.27
C THR A 25 -3.77 8.97 6.65
N GLU A 26 -2.87 9.91 6.95
CA GLU A 26 -2.08 9.89 8.20
C GLU A 26 -2.94 10.00 9.46
N GLU A 27 -4.13 10.62 9.39
CA GLU A 27 -5.10 10.65 10.49
C GLU A 27 -5.64 9.25 10.86
N PHE A 28 -5.73 8.35 9.88
CA PHE A 28 -6.30 7.01 10.05
C PHE A 28 -5.23 5.94 10.33
N LEU A 29 -3.93 6.23 10.13
CA LEU A 29 -2.87 5.25 10.32
C LEU A 29 -2.47 5.13 11.81
N PRO A 30 -2.43 3.93 12.40
CA PRO A 30 -2.03 3.75 13.78
C PRO A 30 -0.54 4.08 13.99
N HIS A 31 -0.19 4.47 15.21
CA HIS A 31 1.20 4.78 15.60
C HIS A 31 2.15 3.56 15.44
N SER A 32 1.61 2.34 15.50
CA SER A 32 2.35 1.10 15.32
C SER A 32 2.65 0.76 13.85
N GLN A 33 2.10 1.51 12.89
CA GLN A 33 2.41 1.31 11.47
C GLN A 33 3.64 2.12 11.08
N SER A 34 4.73 1.44 10.74
CA SER A 34 5.99 2.07 10.28
C SER A 34 6.25 1.92 8.78
N GLY A 35 5.71 0.89 8.13
CA GLY A 35 5.96 0.62 6.71
C GLY A 35 5.43 1.73 5.80
N PHE A 36 6.23 2.09 4.77
CA PHE A 36 5.89 3.07 3.73
C PHE A 36 5.51 4.48 4.24
N ARG A 37 5.85 4.82 5.49
CA ARG A 37 5.63 6.14 6.08
C ARG A 37 6.94 6.93 6.15
N PRO A 38 6.92 8.25 5.92
CA PRO A 38 8.12 9.07 5.97
C PRO A 38 8.60 9.12 7.42
N GLU A 39 9.91 9.22 7.62
CA GLU A 39 10.53 9.31 8.95
C GLU A 39 10.31 8.09 9.87
N ARG A 40 9.69 7.03 9.35
CA ARG A 40 9.51 5.73 10.01
C ARG A 40 10.36 4.68 9.33
N SER A 41 10.74 3.65 10.09
CA SER A 41 11.49 2.54 9.51
C SER A 41 11.25 1.24 10.25
N THR A 42 11.76 0.14 9.69
CA THR A 42 11.79 -1.17 10.35
C THR A 42 12.46 -1.13 11.72
N ALA A 43 13.33 -0.14 11.98
CA ALA A 43 13.98 0.03 13.28
C ALA A 43 12.96 0.29 14.40
N ASP A 44 11.86 0.99 14.13
CA ASP A 44 10.82 1.30 15.12
C ASP A 44 10.19 0.01 15.66
N ILE A 45 9.81 -0.88 14.75
CA ILE A 45 9.17 -2.17 15.07
C ILE A 45 10.18 -3.09 15.76
N ALA A 46 11.41 -3.16 15.26
CA ALA A 46 12.46 -3.97 15.88
C ALA A 46 12.79 -3.50 17.31
N TRP A 47 12.80 -2.19 17.53
CA TRP A 47 13.02 -1.61 18.86
C TRP A 47 11.85 -1.90 19.80
N ALA A 48 10.61 -1.66 19.36
CA ALA A 48 9.41 -1.95 20.15
C ALA A 48 9.34 -3.43 20.56
N HIS A 49 9.64 -4.35 19.63
CA HIS A 49 9.68 -5.78 19.91
C HIS A 49 10.75 -6.13 20.97
N LYS A 50 11.98 -5.62 20.83
CA LYS A 50 13.05 -5.84 21.82
C LYS A 50 12.70 -5.27 23.19
N TRP A 51 12.09 -4.09 23.22
CA TRP A 51 11.65 -3.45 24.45
C TRP A 51 10.59 -4.28 25.18
N LEU A 52 9.56 -4.73 24.45
CA LEU A 52 8.51 -5.60 25.00
C LEU A 52 9.08 -6.90 25.56
N ALA A 53 9.96 -7.57 24.82
CA ALA A 53 10.60 -8.81 25.30
C ALA A 53 11.45 -8.58 26.57
N THR A 54 12.14 -7.44 26.64
CA THR A 54 12.95 -7.09 27.82
C THR A 54 12.06 -6.79 29.02
N LYS A 55 10.95 -6.06 28.82
CA LYS A 55 9.98 -5.74 29.87
C LYS A 55 9.28 -6.98 30.41
N ALA A 56 8.79 -7.84 29.53
CA ALA A 56 8.20 -9.12 29.90
C ALA A 56 9.16 -9.96 30.76
N LYS A 57 10.43 -10.03 30.36
CA LYS A 57 11.48 -10.72 31.14
C LYS A 57 11.71 -10.09 32.52
N ASN A 58 11.75 -8.76 32.60
CA ASN A 58 12.03 -8.05 33.85
C ASN A 58 10.86 -8.12 34.85
N GLU A 59 9.63 -8.23 34.35
CA GLU A 59 8.41 -8.28 35.16
C GLU A 59 7.90 -9.72 35.38
N ASP A 60 8.63 -10.73 34.89
CA ASP A 60 8.27 -12.15 34.94
C ASP A 60 6.87 -12.45 34.36
N VAL A 61 6.56 -11.79 33.23
CA VAL A 61 5.29 -11.95 32.51
C VAL A 61 5.54 -12.68 31.19
N GLU A 62 4.66 -13.64 30.85
CA GLU A 62 4.68 -14.31 29.56
C GLU A 62 4.02 -13.45 28.47
N ILE A 63 4.71 -13.28 27.34
CA ILE A 63 4.16 -12.66 26.13
C ILE A 63 4.18 -13.65 24.97
N LYS A 64 3.13 -13.62 24.14
CA LYS A 64 3.02 -14.45 22.92
C LYS A 64 3.07 -13.55 21.70
N ILE A 65 4.05 -13.80 20.83
CA ILE A 65 4.30 -13.00 19.63
C ILE A 65 3.85 -13.80 18.42
N THR A 66 2.89 -13.26 17.66
CA THR A 66 2.35 -13.89 16.46
C THR A 66 2.77 -13.08 15.24
N GLY A 67 3.53 -13.69 14.33
CA GLY A 67 3.87 -13.11 13.04
C GLY A 67 2.80 -13.47 12.02
N ILE A 68 2.18 -12.45 11.41
CA ILE A 68 1.26 -12.61 10.29
C ILE A 68 1.96 -12.03 9.06
N ASP A 69 2.01 -12.80 7.98
CA ASP A 69 2.57 -12.38 6.70
C ASP A 69 1.56 -12.67 5.59
N MET A 70 1.32 -11.70 4.73
CA MET A 70 0.36 -11.80 3.64
C MET A 70 1.09 -12.21 2.36
N SER A 71 0.71 -13.34 1.77
CA SER A 71 1.20 -13.74 0.45
C SER A 71 0.62 -12.80 -0.61
N ALA A 72 1.49 -12.24 -1.47
CA ALA A 72 1.09 -11.42 -2.63
C ALA A 72 0.11 -10.29 -2.25
N ALA A 73 0.46 -9.46 -1.26
CA ALA A 73 -0.46 -8.48 -0.66
C ALA A 73 -1.08 -7.46 -1.64
N PHE A 74 -0.26 -6.82 -2.49
CA PHE A 74 -0.74 -5.84 -3.49
C PHE A 74 -1.54 -6.49 -4.62
N ASP A 75 -1.18 -7.73 -4.86
CA ASP A 75 -1.62 -8.63 -5.88
C ASP A 75 -2.97 -9.27 -5.51
N THR A 76 -3.26 -9.48 -4.24
CA THR A 76 -4.55 -10.05 -3.80
C THR A 76 -5.52 -9.00 -3.28
N THR A 77 -5.19 -7.71 -3.42
CA THR A 77 -6.04 -6.62 -2.95
C THR A 77 -7.32 -6.50 -3.78
N ASP A 78 -8.48 -6.56 -3.12
CA ASP A 78 -9.78 -6.29 -3.74
C ASP A 78 -9.95 -4.79 -4.01
N ARG A 79 -9.94 -4.42 -5.30
CA ARG A 79 -9.93 -3.01 -5.71
C ARG A 79 -11.21 -2.28 -5.35
N LYS A 80 -12.36 -2.96 -5.37
CA LYS A 80 -13.63 -2.37 -5.00
C LYS A 80 -13.62 -2.00 -3.51
N THR A 81 -13.28 -2.95 -2.65
CA THR A 81 -13.19 -2.72 -1.20
C THR A 81 -12.18 -1.61 -0.89
N LEU A 82 -11.03 -1.58 -1.58
CA LEU A 82 -10.06 -0.49 -1.44
C LEU A 82 -10.67 0.88 -1.76
N LEU A 83 -11.36 1.01 -2.89
CA LEU A 83 -11.98 2.26 -3.32
C LEU A 83 -13.15 2.68 -2.41
N ASP A 84 -13.98 1.73 -1.97
CA ASP A 84 -15.09 1.96 -1.04
C ASP A 84 -14.57 2.49 0.32
N ILE A 85 -13.41 1.99 0.79
CA ILE A 85 -12.75 2.51 2.00
C ILE A 85 -12.20 3.92 1.77
N LEU A 86 -11.52 4.15 0.63
CA LEU A 86 -10.88 5.44 0.34
C LEU A 86 -11.89 6.56 0.08
N GLU A 87 -13.10 6.26 -0.39
CA GLU A 87 -14.18 7.24 -0.58
C GLU A 87 -14.53 8.01 0.71
N HIS A 88 -14.24 7.44 1.88
CA HIS A 88 -14.47 8.08 3.18
C HIS A 88 -13.24 8.78 3.76
N ILE A 89 -12.09 8.71 3.08
CA ILE A 89 -10.80 9.22 3.56
C ILE A 89 -10.29 10.38 2.71
N ILE A 90 -10.38 10.27 1.39
CA ILE A 90 -9.80 11.25 0.45
C ILE A 90 -10.89 11.99 -0.34
N GLU A 91 -10.52 13.11 -0.97
CA GLU A 91 -11.42 13.89 -1.82
C GLU A 91 -11.75 13.15 -3.14
N GLU A 92 -12.93 13.43 -3.70
CA GLU A 92 -13.43 12.76 -4.91
C GLU A 92 -12.51 12.96 -6.14
N ASP A 93 -11.85 14.11 -6.27
CA ASP A 93 -10.92 14.35 -7.38
C ASP A 93 -9.67 13.46 -7.26
N GLU A 94 -9.16 13.26 -6.05
CA GLU A 94 -8.07 12.32 -5.78
C GLU A 94 -8.51 10.87 -6.04
N LEU A 95 -9.72 10.51 -5.61
CA LEU A 95 -10.28 9.18 -5.82
C LEU A 95 -10.46 8.85 -7.31
N ARG A 96 -10.79 9.84 -8.14
CA ARG A 96 -10.88 9.66 -9.61
C ARG A 96 -9.53 9.34 -10.24
N ILE A 97 -8.45 9.96 -9.76
CA ILE A 97 -7.09 9.66 -10.23
C ILE A 97 -6.75 8.21 -9.87
N LEU A 98 -7.04 7.76 -8.65
CA LEU A 98 -6.84 6.35 -8.26
C LEU A 98 -7.66 5.38 -9.11
N ARG A 99 -8.93 5.68 -9.38
CA ARG A 99 -9.77 4.86 -10.26
C ARG A 99 -9.17 4.73 -11.66
N PHE A 100 -8.66 5.84 -12.21
CA PHE A 100 -7.98 5.85 -13.50
C PHE A 100 -6.71 4.99 -13.47
N LEU A 101 -5.83 5.20 -12.48
CA LEU A 101 -4.58 4.44 -12.32
C LEU A 101 -4.81 2.93 -12.13
N LEU A 102 -5.90 2.54 -11.47
CA LEU A 102 -6.25 1.14 -11.28
C LEU A 102 -6.96 0.51 -12.50
N SER A 103 -7.66 1.29 -13.32
CA SER A 103 -8.50 0.76 -14.41
C SER A 103 -7.73 0.08 -15.56
N ASP A 104 -6.51 0.55 -15.89
CA ASP A 104 -5.73 0.07 -17.05
C ASP A 104 -4.60 -0.91 -16.69
N THR A 105 -4.72 -1.59 -15.55
CA THR A 105 -3.67 -2.53 -15.10
C THR A 105 -3.94 -3.95 -15.62
N THR A 106 -3.16 -4.37 -16.62
CA THR A 106 -3.18 -5.74 -17.17
C THR A 106 -2.17 -6.66 -16.47
N ILE A 107 -2.58 -7.89 -16.16
CA ILE A 107 -1.68 -8.92 -15.61
C ILE A 107 -0.99 -9.67 -16.76
N ASN A 108 0.33 -9.83 -16.68
CA ASN A 108 1.09 -10.69 -17.57
C ASN A 108 1.61 -11.90 -16.78
N THR A 109 1.14 -13.11 -17.11
CA THR A 109 1.63 -14.34 -16.47
C THR A 109 2.83 -14.90 -17.23
N ARG A 110 3.93 -15.15 -16.53
CA ARG A 110 5.13 -15.77 -17.10
C ARG A 110 5.16 -17.25 -16.76
N THR A 111 4.81 -18.12 -17.72
CA THR A 111 5.00 -19.57 -17.59
C THR A 111 6.36 -19.97 -18.17
N ASN A 112 7.06 -20.94 -17.56
CA ASN A 112 8.37 -21.45 -18.01
C ASN A 112 8.36 -22.10 -19.42
N VAL A 113 7.21 -22.15 -20.09
CA VAL A 113 7.03 -22.70 -21.43
C VAL A 113 6.27 -21.66 -22.26
N ALA A 114 7.02 -20.73 -22.84
CA ALA A 114 6.55 -19.60 -23.65
C ALA A 114 5.69 -18.55 -22.91
N THR A 115 6.08 -17.28 -23.02
CA THR A 115 5.28 -16.13 -22.63
C THR A 115 4.01 -16.13 -23.48
N LYS A 116 2.87 -16.46 -22.89
CA LYS A 116 1.58 -16.27 -23.54
C LYS A 116 1.14 -14.85 -23.20
N GLU A 117 1.47 -13.91 -24.07
CA GLU A 117 1.11 -12.48 -23.99
C GLU A 117 -0.39 -12.29 -24.29
N ILE A 118 -1.25 -12.88 -23.46
CA ILE A 118 -2.68 -12.61 -23.51
C ILE A 118 -3.00 -11.80 -22.26
N PRO A 119 -2.96 -10.45 -22.33
CA PRO A 119 -3.42 -9.62 -21.23
C PRO A 119 -4.90 -9.90 -20.99
N PHE A 120 -5.26 -10.18 -19.74
CA PHE A 120 -6.66 -10.29 -19.33
C PHE A 120 -6.99 -9.18 -18.33
N GLU A 121 -8.18 -8.62 -18.45
CA GLU A 121 -8.72 -7.67 -17.47
C GLU A 121 -8.97 -8.41 -16.15
N SER A 122 -8.48 -7.84 -15.05
CA SER A 122 -8.63 -8.44 -13.72
C SER A 122 -9.17 -7.42 -12.74
N ASN A 123 -10.18 -7.83 -12.00
CA ASN A 123 -10.79 -7.10 -10.89
C ASN A 123 -10.06 -7.35 -9.55
N ILE A 124 -9.10 -8.28 -9.54
CA ILE A 124 -8.20 -8.63 -8.43
C ILE A 124 -6.77 -8.32 -8.92
N GLY A 125 -5.80 -7.98 -8.08
CA GLY A 125 -4.40 -7.91 -8.53
C GLY A 125 -3.86 -9.30 -8.98
N SER A 126 -2.59 -9.38 -9.41
CA SER A 126 -2.02 -10.62 -9.96
C SER A 126 -1.91 -11.74 -8.93
N PRO A 127 -2.15 -13.02 -9.25
CA PRO A 127 -1.61 -14.13 -8.46
C PRO A 127 -0.09 -14.21 -8.52
#